data_AF-A0A117KDP7-F1
#
_entry.id   AF-A0A117KDP7-F1
#
_cell.length_a   1.000
_cell.length_b   1.000
_cell.length_c   1.000
_cell.angle_alpha   90.00
_cell.angle_beta   90.00
_cell.angle_gamma   90.00
#
_symmetry.space_group_name_H-M   'P 1'
#
loop_
_entity.id
_entity.type
_entity.pdbx_description
1 polymer ?
#
loop_
_entity_poly.entity_id
_entity_poly.type
_entity_poly.pdbx_seq_one_letter_code
_entity_poly.pdbx_strand_id
1 'polypeptide(L)'
;MLVKVMLYDYMTNIYSSRKIEPALRENINLMWFNSMTIVDQNTINRFKSDKLKENFKEIFKQVVLMIASEALVNLKQIYTDGTKIEAQGGRYAFVWGYSIKTNKAKMLTQLEELWNYAQSISNEDDPNPEPTEFKEISKEVIQKTVAEIDAKASGNGKANSKAKAKLRYIKNNFTTNLEK
;
A
#
# COMPACT_ATOMS: atom_id res chain seq x y z
N MET A 1 -24.77 -13.80 33.58
CA MET A 1 -25.56 -13.03 32.59
C MET A 1 -24.76 -12.83 31.30
N LEU A 2 -23.70 -12.01 31.30
CA LEU A 2 -22.93 -11.67 30.09
C LEU A 2 -22.16 -12.83 29.43
N VAL A 3 -21.80 -13.89 30.16
CA VAL A 3 -21.13 -15.07 29.56
C VAL A 3 -22.03 -15.74 28.51
N LYS A 4 -23.34 -15.84 28.77
CA LYS A 4 -24.30 -16.46 27.85
C LYS A 4 -24.42 -15.65 26.55
N VAL A 5 -24.52 -14.33 26.70
CA VAL A 5 -24.51 -13.36 25.59
C VAL A 5 -23.25 -13.54 24.74
N MET A 6 -22.06 -13.54 25.36
CA MET A 6 -20.78 -13.73 24.64
C MET A 6 -20.69 -15.07 23.92
N LEU A 7 -21.14 -16.16 24.53
CA LEU A 7 -21.14 -17.48 23.87
C LEU A 7 -22.03 -17.46 22.62
N TYR A 8 -23.26 -16.95 22.75
CA TYR A 8 -24.21 -16.89 21.65
C TYR A 8 -23.76 -15.94 20.53
N ASP A 9 -23.21 -14.78 20.88
CA ASP A 9 -22.70 -13.81 19.92
C ASP A 9 -21.55 -14.38 19.08
N TYR A 10 -20.63 -15.12 19.70
CA TYR A 10 -19.53 -15.77 18.98
C TYR A 10 -20.01 -16.92 18.09
N MET A 11 -21.06 -17.64 18.50
CA MET A 11 -21.69 -18.66 17.63
C MET A 11 -22.41 -18.04 16.43
N THR A 12 -22.91 -16.81 16.55
CA THR A 12 -23.61 -16.08 15.49
C THR A 12 -22.72 -15.11 14.70
N ASN A 13 -21.39 -15.19 14.87
CA ASN A 13 -20.40 -14.34 14.22
C ASN A 13 -20.48 -12.84 14.56
N ILE A 14 -21.00 -12.48 15.74
CA ILE A 14 -21.05 -11.10 16.26
C ILE A 14 -19.94 -10.88 17.29
N TYR A 15 -18.77 -10.41 16.84
CA TYR A 15 -17.59 -10.28 17.73
C TYR A 15 -17.41 -8.87 18.32
N SER A 16 -17.90 -7.87 17.59
CA SER A 16 -17.75 -6.47 17.97
C SER A 16 -18.77 -6.16 19.04
N SER A 17 -18.28 -5.69 20.18
CA SER A 17 -19.16 -5.30 21.26
C SER A 17 -20.14 -4.20 20.80
N ARG A 18 -19.72 -3.30 19.88
CA ARG A 18 -20.60 -2.24 19.32
C ARG A 18 -21.78 -2.82 18.53
N LYS A 19 -21.64 -4.04 18.03
CA LYS A 19 -22.72 -4.79 17.36
C LYS A 19 -23.54 -5.60 18.36
N ILE A 20 -22.95 -6.03 19.48
CA ILE A 20 -23.65 -6.77 20.54
C ILE A 20 -24.67 -5.88 21.26
N GLU A 21 -24.35 -4.62 21.54
CA GLU A 21 -25.28 -3.69 22.19
C GLU A 21 -26.62 -3.53 21.44
N PRO A 22 -26.67 -3.20 20.13
CA PRO A 22 -27.92 -3.17 19.39
C PRO A 22 -28.55 -4.56 19.28
N ALA A 23 -27.74 -5.64 19.17
CA ALA A 23 -28.27 -6.99 19.14
C ALA A 23 -29.00 -7.38 20.44
N LEU A 24 -28.60 -6.86 21.60
CA LEU A 24 -29.34 -7.03 22.86
C LEU A 24 -30.72 -6.35 22.87
N ARG A 25 -30.95 -5.39 21.97
CA ARG A 25 -32.24 -4.69 21.82
C ARG A 25 -33.13 -5.32 20.74
N GLU A 26 -32.51 -5.85 19.70
CA GLU A 26 -33.20 -6.31 18.49
C GLU A 26 -33.39 -7.83 18.45
N ASN A 27 -32.46 -8.60 19.05
CA ASN A 27 -32.47 -10.05 18.98
C ASN A 27 -33.15 -10.66 20.20
N ILE A 28 -34.29 -11.31 19.97
CA ILE A 28 -35.11 -11.96 21.00
C ILE A 28 -34.30 -12.99 21.83
N ASN A 29 -33.37 -13.72 21.20
CA ASN A 29 -32.57 -14.72 21.89
C ASN A 29 -31.63 -14.05 22.90
N LEU A 30 -30.99 -12.94 22.52
CA LEU A 30 -30.12 -12.17 23.40
C LEU A 30 -30.91 -11.45 24.49
N MET A 31 -32.08 -10.91 24.17
CA MET A 31 -33.01 -10.36 25.15
C MET A 31 -33.37 -11.40 26.21
N TRP A 32 -33.65 -12.65 25.81
CA TRP A 32 -33.93 -13.74 26.74
C TRP A 32 -32.70 -14.14 27.56
N PHE A 33 -31.53 -14.32 26.94
CA PHE A 33 -30.29 -14.70 27.64
C PHE A 33 -29.85 -13.66 28.68
N ASN A 34 -30.20 -12.40 28.46
CA ASN A 34 -29.89 -11.29 29.34
C ASN A 34 -31.08 -10.81 30.19
N SER A 35 -32.14 -11.61 30.30
CA SER A 35 -33.34 -11.30 31.11
C SER A 35 -33.94 -9.92 30.83
N MET A 36 -34.03 -9.52 29.57
CA MET A 36 -34.51 -8.21 29.09
C MET A 36 -33.69 -7.00 29.57
N THR A 37 -32.53 -7.22 30.19
CA THR A 37 -31.64 -6.14 30.58
C THR A 37 -30.76 -5.73 29.40
N ILE A 38 -30.53 -4.43 29.26
CA ILE A 38 -29.71 -3.88 28.18
C ILE A 38 -28.42 -3.37 28.79
N VAL A 39 -27.30 -3.77 28.21
CA VAL A 39 -25.97 -3.47 28.73
C VAL A 39 -25.24 -2.61 27.70
N ASP A 40 -24.64 -1.52 28.19
CA ASP A 40 -23.84 -0.62 27.37
C ASP A 40 -22.60 -1.32 26.79
N GLN A 41 -22.21 -0.86 25.62
CA GLN A 41 -21.03 -1.30 24.90
C GLN A 41 -19.76 -1.30 25.76
N ASN A 42 -19.57 -0.29 26.61
CA ASN A 42 -18.36 -0.22 27.44
C ASN A 42 -18.32 -1.34 28.47
N THR A 43 -19.45 -1.72 29.04
CA THR A 43 -19.57 -2.81 30.01
C THR A 43 -19.31 -4.16 29.36
N ILE A 44 -19.84 -4.38 28.15
CA ILE A 44 -19.57 -5.56 27.33
C ILE A 44 -18.07 -5.66 27.03
N ASN A 45 -17.44 -4.56 26.64
CA ASN A 45 -16.03 -4.52 26.30
C ASN A 45 -15.12 -4.78 27.51
N ARG A 46 -15.43 -4.18 28.67
CA ARG A 46 -14.72 -4.42 29.93
C ARG A 46 -14.85 -5.89 30.36
N PHE A 47 -16.06 -6.44 30.31
CA PHE A 47 -16.28 -7.85 30.64
C PHE A 47 -15.45 -8.78 29.73
N LYS A 48 -15.45 -8.51 28.42
CA LYS A 48 -14.69 -9.28 27.43
C LYS A 48 -13.17 -9.19 27.67
N SER A 49 -12.66 -7.99 27.92
CA SER A 49 -11.22 -7.73 27.97
C SER A 49 -10.59 -8.07 29.32
N ASP A 50 -11.31 -7.85 30.42
CA ASP A 50 -10.77 -7.98 31.78
C ASP A 50 -11.13 -9.32 32.41
N LYS A 51 -12.40 -9.74 32.31
CA LYS A 51 -12.91 -10.90 33.07
C LYS A 51 -12.91 -12.20 32.29
N LEU A 52 -13.17 -12.13 30.98
CA LEU A 52 -13.40 -13.31 30.15
C LEU A 52 -12.18 -13.74 29.33
N LYS A 53 -11.19 -12.85 29.17
CA LYS A 53 -10.08 -13.01 28.22
C LYS A 53 -9.33 -14.35 28.32
N GLU A 54 -8.98 -14.78 29.53
CA GLU A 54 -8.16 -15.98 29.72
C GLU A 54 -8.96 -17.28 29.54
N ASN A 55 -10.20 -17.30 30.05
CA ASN A 55 -10.97 -18.54 30.16
C ASN A 55 -12.00 -18.72 29.03
N PHE A 56 -12.27 -17.68 28.23
CA PHE A 56 -13.33 -17.73 27.23
C PHE A 56 -13.17 -18.89 26.24
N LYS A 57 -11.95 -19.11 25.76
CA LYS A 57 -11.65 -20.13 24.75
C LYS A 57 -12.00 -21.53 25.25
N GLU A 58 -11.68 -21.82 26.51
CA GLU A 58 -11.94 -23.13 27.10
C GLU A 58 -13.44 -23.32 27.36
N ILE A 59 -14.12 -22.30 27.87
CA ILE A 59 -15.59 -22.33 28.05
C ILE A 59 -16.29 -22.52 26.69
N PHE A 60 -15.90 -21.76 25.68
CA PHE A 60 -16.47 -21.86 24.34
C PHE A 60 -16.27 -23.27 23.75
N LYS A 61 -15.06 -23.82 23.88
CA LYS A 61 -14.76 -25.19 23.44
C LYS A 61 -15.65 -26.22 24.13
N GLN A 62 -15.81 -26.15 25.45
CA GLN A 62 -16.64 -27.09 26.20
C GLN A 62 -18.10 -27.04 25.74
N VAL A 63 -18.64 -25.84 25.51
CA VAL A 63 -20.01 -25.67 25.02
C VAL A 63 -20.18 -26.24 23.61
N VAL A 64 -19.24 -25.97 22.70
CA VAL A 64 -19.30 -26.53 21.34
C VAL A 64 -19.21 -28.07 21.35
N LEU A 65 -18.35 -28.64 22.20
CA LEU A 65 -18.24 -30.09 22.36
C LEU A 65 -19.52 -30.71 22.94
N MET A 66 -20.16 -30.04 23.89
CA MET A 66 -21.45 -30.47 24.44
C MET A 66 -22.53 -30.52 23.35
N ILE A 67 -22.67 -29.46 22.56
CA ILE A 67 -23.62 -29.38 21.44
C ILE A 67 -23.33 -30.45 20.38
N ALA A 68 -22.05 -30.69 20.07
CA ALA A 68 -21.64 -31.74 19.15
C ALA A 68 -21.97 -33.15 19.70
N SER A 69 -21.83 -33.37 21.02
CA SER A 69 -22.15 -34.64 21.66
C SER A 69 -23.65 -34.97 21.63
N GLU A 70 -24.50 -33.94 21.63
CA GLU A 70 -25.95 -34.05 21.48
C GLU A 70 -26.39 -34.21 20.01
N ALA A 71 -25.44 -34.34 19.08
CA ALA A 71 -25.68 -34.45 17.64
C ALA A 71 -26.44 -33.26 17.02
N LEU A 72 -26.45 -32.10 17.69
CA LEU A 72 -27.07 -30.86 17.18
C LEU A 72 -26.21 -30.16 16.13
N VAL A 73 -24.90 -30.41 16.13
CA VAL A 73 -23.93 -29.83 15.18
C VAL A 73 -22.95 -30.90 14.71
N ASN A 74 -22.67 -30.93 13.41
CA ASN A 74 -21.65 -31.80 12.82
C ASN A 74 -20.34 -31.03 12.60
N LEU A 75 -19.25 -31.47 13.24
CA LEU A 75 -17.93 -30.84 13.16
C LEU A 75 -17.07 -31.35 11.98
N LYS A 76 -17.61 -32.22 11.10
CA LYS A 76 -16.87 -32.80 9.97
C LYS A 76 -16.54 -31.78 8.87
N GLN A 77 -17.36 -30.74 8.72
CA GLN A 77 -17.22 -29.72 7.68
C GLN A 77 -17.14 -28.34 8.33
N ILE A 78 -16.10 -27.59 7.99
CA ILE A 78 -15.88 -26.22 8.47
C ILE A 78 -15.95 -25.30 7.27
N TYR A 79 -16.91 -24.38 7.29
CA TYR A 79 -17.03 -23.32 6.29
C TYR A 79 -16.42 -22.04 6.87
N THR A 80 -15.18 -21.75 6.47
CA THR A 80 -14.54 -20.47 6.79
C THR A 80 -14.87 -19.49 5.69
N ASP A 81 -15.72 -18.49 5.97
CA ASP A 81 -15.94 -17.37 5.06
C ASP A 81 -14.67 -16.51 5.03
N GLY A 82 -13.81 -16.78 4.06
CA GLY A 82 -12.56 -16.06 3.90
C GLY A 82 -12.82 -14.70 3.27
N THR A 83 -12.61 -13.61 4.01
CA THR A 83 -12.51 -12.28 3.41
C THR A 83 -11.31 -12.25 2.47
N LYS A 84 -11.56 -12.28 1.15
CA LYS A 84 -10.52 -12.13 0.14
C LYS A 84 -10.08 -10.66 0.10
N ILE A 85 -9.09 -10.31 0.92
CA ILE A 85 -8.45 -9.00 0.85
C ILE A 85 -7.51 -9.03 -0.36
N GLU A 86 -8.03 -8.61 -1.51
CA GLU A 86 -7.22 -8.40 -2.69
C GLU A 86 -6.33 -7.17 -2.47
N ALA A 87 -5.05 -7.26 -2.82
CA ALA A 87 -4.16 -6.11 -2.81
C ALA A 87 -4.75 -5.02 -3.73
N GLN A 88 -4.61 -3.74 -3.34
CA GLN A 88 -4.98 -2.60 -4.18
C GLN A 88 -3.96 -2.46 -5.34
N GLY A 89 -3.92 -3.44 -6.23
CA GLY A 89 -3.18 -3.39 -7.49
C GLY A 89 -4.12 -2.90 -8.58
N GLY A 90 -3.99 -1.64 -9.00
CA GLY A 90 -4.71 -1.18 -10.18
C GLY A 90 -4.33 -2.04 -11.38
N ARG A 91 -5.29 -2.40 -12.25
CA ARG A 91 -5.04 -3.17 -13.51
C ARG A 91 -3.90 -2.58 -14.36
N TYR A 92 -3.63 -1.29 -14.19
CA TYR A 92 -2.64 -0.52 -14.95
C TYR A 92 -1.36 -0.19 -14.16
N ALA A 93 -1.17 -0.76 -12.96
CA ALA A 93 0.04 -0.54 -12.16
C ALA A 93 1.23 -1.45 -12.58
N PHE A 94 0.99 -2.45 -13.44
CA PHE A 94 2.03 -3.33 -13.94
C PHE A 94 2.77 -2.70 -15.13
N VAL A 95 4.03 -2.31 -14.92
CA VAL A 95 4.92 -1.87 -15.99
C VAL A 95 5.80 -3.05 -16.42
N TRP A 96 5.79 -3.38 -17.72
CA TRP A 96 6.62 -4.44 -18.27
C TRP A 96 8.12 -4.11 -18.13
N GLY A 97 8.91 -5.06 -17.65
CA GLY A 97 10.36 -4.89 -17.50
C GLY A 97 11.08 -4.50 -18.80
N TYR A 98 10.59 -4.95 -19.96
CA TYR A 98 11.10 -4.54 -21.27
C TYR A 98 10.85 -3.04 -21.55
N SER A 99 9.70 -2.51 -21.13
CA SER A 99 9.40 -1.09 -21.23
C SER A 99 10.35 -0.25 -20.37
N ILE A 100 10.71 -0.72 -19.18
CA ILE A 100 11.68 -0.06 -18.29
C ILE A 100 13.07 -0.01 -18.96
N LYS A 101 13.54 -1.14 -19.50
CA LYS A 101 14.82 -1.22 -20.22
C LYS A 101 14.86 -0.26 -21.42
N THR A 102 13.81 -0.27 -22.23
CA THR A 102 13.70 0.59 -23.41
C THR A 102 13.65 2.07 -23.02
N ASN A 103 12.96 2.42 -21.94
CA ASN A 103 12.88 3.80 -21.47
C ASN A 103 14.23 4.29 -20.93
N LYS A 104 14.94 3.48 -20.15
CA LYS A 104 16.31 3.80 -19.69
C LYS A 104 17.26 4.05 -20.87
N ALA A 105 17.23 3.19 -21.89
CA ALA A 105 18.03 3.38 -23.10
C ALA A 105 17.70 4.71 -23.81
N LYS A 106 16.42 5.07 -23.93
CA LYS A 106 15.99 6.37 -24.51
C LYS A 106 16.44 7.56 -23.67
N MET A 107 16.47 7.43 -22.35
CA MET A 107 16.95 8.49 -21.46
C MET A 107 18.44 8.76 -21.69
N LEU A 108 19.26 7.71 -21.87
CA LEU A 108 20.69 7.83 -22.19
C LEU A 108 20.90 8.57 -23.51
N THR A 109 20.24 8.12 -24.58
CA THR A 109 20.40 8.75 -25.90
C THR A 109 19.99 10.22 -25.88
N GLN A 110 18.93 10.58 -25.13
CA GLN A 110 18.51 11.98 -24.99
C GLN A 110 19.53 12.83 -24.23
N LEU A 111 20.25 12.24 -23.28
CA LEU A 111 21.26 12.93 -22.48
C LEU A 111 22.55 13.13 -23.29
N GLU A 112 22.96 12.13 -24.08
CA GLU A 112 24.05 12.22 -25.07
C GLU A 112 23.77 13.28 -26.14
N GLU A 113 22.56 13.29 -26.72
CA GLU A 113 22.14 14.32 -27.68
C GLU A 113 22.25 15.73 -27.07
N LEU A 114 21.83 15.89 -25.81
CA LEU A 114 21.87 17.17 -25.11
C LEU A 114 23.31 17.61 -24.83
N TRP A 115 24.18 16.66 -24.47
CA TRP A 115 25.60 16.89 -24.22
C TRP A 115 26.35 17.31 -25.49
N ASN A 116 26.17 16.57 -26.59
CA ASN A 116 26.77 16.91 -27.89
C ASN A 116 26.31 18.30 -28.36
N TYR A 117 25.04 18.62 -28.16
CA TYR A 117 24.51 19.94 -28.44
C TYR A 117 25.15 21.03 -27.57
N ALA A 118 25.32 20.79 -26.27
CA ALA A 118 25.99 21.71 -25.37
C ALA A 118 27.45 21.95 -25.78
N GLN A 119 28.17 20.89 -26.18
CA GLN A 119 29.53 21.00 -26.72
C GLN A 119 29.57 21.85 -27.99
N SER A 120 28.61 21.66 -28.92
CA SER A 120 28.55 22.45 -30.17
C SER A 120 28.35 23.96 -29.98
N ILE A 121 27.84 24.37 -28.81
CA ILE A 121 27.61 25.78 -28.46
C ILE A 121 28.76 26.37 -27.66
N SER A 122 29.53 25.54 -26.96
CA SER A 122 30.68 26.00 -26.18
C SER A 122 31.79 26.45 -27.14
N ASN A 123 32.27 27.69 -27.00
CA ASN A 123 33.40 28.19 -27.79
C ASN A 123 34.67 27.38 -27.48
N GLU A 124 35.54 27.24 -28.48
CA GLU A 124 36.67 26.27 -28.61
C GLU A 124 37.78 26.32 -27.53
N ASP A 125 37.62 27.08 -26.45
CA ASP A 125 38.70 27.37 -25.48
C ASP A 125 38.74 26.45 -24.23
N ASP A 126 37.86 25.45 -24.11
CA ASP A 126 37.89 24.48 -23.01
C ASP A 126 38.42 23.11 -23.50
N PRO A 127 39.43 22.50 -22.84
CA PRO A 127 39.96 21.20 -23.22
C PRO A 127 38.84 20.16 -23.13
N ASN A 128 38.48 19.61 -24.29
CA ASN A 128 37.45 18.61 -24.52
C ASN A 128 37.38 17.58 -23.37
N PRO A 129 36.43 17.70 -22.41
CA PRO A 129 36.25 16.63 -21.43
C PRO A 129 35.79 15.40 -22.21
N GLU A 130 36.48 14.30 -22.00
CA GLU A 130 36.21 13.02 -22.67
C GLU A 130 34.71 12.72 -22.67
N PRO A 131 34.17 12.11 -23.74
CA PRO A 131 32.77 11.76 -23.79
C PRO A 131 32.46 10.89 -22.57
N THR A 132 31.72 11.44 -21.61
CA THR A 132 31.29 10.69 -20.44
C THR A 132 30.37 9.59 -20.97
N GLU A 133 30.91 8.39 -21.18
CA GLU A 133 30.10 7.24 -21.57
C GLU A 133 29.11 7.00 -20.42
N PHE A 134 27.84 7.34 -20.65
CA PHE A 134 26.78 7.15 -19.66
C PHE A 134 26.45 5.65 -19.57
N LYS A 135 27.34 4.87 -18.93
CA LYS A 135 27.16 3.42 -18.77
C LYS A 135 26.03 3.06 -17.80
N GLU A 136 25.82 3.89 -16.78
CA GLU A 136 24.76 3.69 -15.78
C GLU A 136 24.03 4.99 -15.45
N ILE A 137 22.69 4.92 -15.47
CA ILE A 137 21.82 6.04 -15.12
C ILE A 137 21.61 6.04 -13.61
N SER A 138 22.37 6.86 -12.89
CA SER A 138 22.07 7.20 -11.50
C SER A 138 21.42 8.58 -11.40
N LYS A 139 20.60 8.78 -10.37
CA LYS A 139 19.90 10.04 -10.10
C LYS A 139 20.89 11.21 -9.96
N GLU A 140 22.02 10.95 -9.29
CA GLU A 140 23.06 11.94 -9.03
C GLU A 140 23.80 12.34 -10.31
N VAL A 141 24.10 11.38 -11.19
CA VAL A 141 24.77 11.64 -12.46
C VAL A 141 23.89 12.52 -13.34
N ILE A 142 22.59 12.24 -13.47
CA ILE A 142 21.67 13.08 -14.26
C ILE A 142 21.61 14.50 -13.73
N GLN A 143 21.53 14.67 -12.41
CA GLN A 143 21.45 16.01 -11.81
C GLN A 143 22.72 16.82 -12.08
N LYS A 144 23.89 16.21 -11.90
CA LYS A 144 25.18 16.84 -12.19
C LYS A 144 25.31 17.22 -13.67
N THR A 145 25.01 16.29 -14.57
CA THR A 145 25.11 16.53 -16.02
C THR A 145 24.14 17.60 -16.48
N VAL A 146 22.91 17.63 -15.95
CA VAL A 146 21.92 18.66 -16.29
C VAL A 146 22.38 20.03 -15.78
N ALA A 147 22.97 20.10 -14.58
CA ALA A 147 23.50 21.35 -14.04
C ALA A 147 24.69 21.88 -14.87
N GLU A 148 25.60 20.99 -15.29
CA GLU A 148 26.72 21.34 -16.17
C GLU A 148 26.24 21.85 -17.54
N ILE A 149 25.23 21.18 -18.12
CA ILE A 149 24.65 21.60 -19.40
C ILE A 149 23.91 22.94 -19.25
N ASP A 150 23.18 23.15 -18.14
CA ASP A 150 22.48 24.41 -17.88
C ASP A 150 23.47 25.58 -17.69
N ALA A 151 24.60 25.35 -17.01
CA ALA A 151 25.67 26.33 -16.88
C ALA A 151 26.29 26.70 -18.25
N LYS A 152 26.57 25.71 -19.10
CA LYS A 152 27.10 25.94 -20.45
C LYS A 152 26.10 26.63 -21.39
N ALA A 153 24.80 26.38 -21.22
CA ALA A 153 23.75 26.93 -22.08
C ALA A 153 23.26 28.33 -21.66
N SER A 154 23.40 28.72 -20.39
CA SER A 154 22.86 29.96 -19.83
C SER A 154 23.65 31.23 -20.18
N GLY A 155 24.87 31.09 -20.70
CA GLY A 155 25.71 32.20 -21.16
C GLY A 155 25.62 32.53 -22.66
N ASN A 156 24.96 31.69 -23.47
CA ASN A 156 25.06 31.78 -24.93
C ASN A 156 23.71 32.06 -25.62
N GLY A 157 23.61 33.22 -26.28
CA GLY A 157 22.40 33.70 -26.97
C GLY A 157 21.97 32.87 -28.19
N LYS A 158 22.78 31.90 -28.63
CA LYS A 158 22.52 31.00 -29.76
C LYS A 158 21.75 29.72 -29.39
N ALA A 159 21.37 29.54 -28.12
CA ALA A 159 20.71 28.33 -27.66
C ALA A 159 19.25 28.21 -28.18
N ASN A 160 19.02 27.24 -29.07
CA ASN A 160 17.72 26.85 -29.62
C ASN A 160 16.67 26.55 -28.53
N SER A 161 15.47 27.11 -28.70
CA SER A 161 14.30 26.92 -27.84
C SER A 161 13.97 25.43 -27.59
N LYS A 162 14.15 24.58 -28.60
CA LYS A 162 13.90 23.14 -28.51
C LYS A 162 14.81 22.42 -27.51
N ALA A 163 16.08 22.82 -27.43
CA ALA A 163 17.04 22.23 -26.50
C ALA A 163 16.77 22.66 -25.06
N LYS A 164 16.40 23.94 -24.84
CA LYS A 164 15.98 24.44 -23.52
C LYS A 164 14.72 23.72 -23.01
N ALA A 165 13.77 23.45 -23.90
CA ALA A 165 12.57 22.67 -23.57
C ALA A 165 12.90 21.22 -23.18
N LYS A 166 13.81 20.55 -23.91
CA LYS A 166 14.30 19.21 -23.57
C LYS A 166 15.00 19.21 -22.19
N LEU A 167 15.87 20.18 -21.92
CA LEU A 167 16.57 20.31 -20.64
C LEU A 167 15.58 20.44 -19.47
N ARG A 168 14.56 21.30 -19.61
CA ARG A 168 13.50 21.44 -18.59
C ARG A 168 12.72 20.15 -18.38
N TYR A 169 12.41 19.42 -19.44
CA TYR A 169 11.73 18.13 -19.35
C TYR A 169 12.57 17.11 -18.58
N ILE A 170 13.86 17.00 -18.90
CA ILE A 170 14.80 16.08 -18.23
C ILE A 170 14.88 16.42 -16.74
N LYS A 171 15.08 17.69 -16.38
CA LYS A 171 15.17 18.17 -14.99
C LYS A 171 13.96 17.77 -14.13
N ASN A 172 12.76 17.84 -14.71
CA ASN A 172 11.52 17.62 -13.97
C ASN A 172 11.06 16.15 -13.94
N ASN A 173 11.42 15.35 -14.94
CA ASN A 173 10.82 14.01 -15.13
C ASN A 173 11.80 12.85 -14.94
N PHE A 174 13.09 13.02 -15.25
CA PHE A 174 14.02 11.87 -15.27
C PHE A 174 14.29 11.31 -13.86
N THR A 175 14.42 12.18 -12.85
CA THR A 175 14.61 11.80 -11.45
C THR A 175 13.40 11.04 -10.91
N THR A 176 12.20 11.57 -11.13
CA THR A 176 10.93 10.98 -10.70
C THR A 176 10.64 9.64 -11.40
N ASN A 177 11.05 9.49 -12.66
CA ASN A 177 10.84 8.25 -13.42
C ASN A 177 11.81 7.12 -13.03
N LEU A 178 12.92 7.43 -12.36
CA LEU A 178 13.87 6.41 -11.86
C LEU A 178 13.46 5.82 -10.50
N GLU A 179 12.59 6.52 -9.76
CA GLU A 179 12.06 6.08 -8.47
C GLU A 179 10.83 5.17 -8.59
N LYS A 180 10.27 5.05 -9.79
CA LYS A 180 9.14 4.17 -10.13
C LYS A 180 9.60 2.81 -10.63
#